data_AF-A0A9E3LBF2-F1
#
_entry.id   AF-A0A9E3LBF2-F1
#
_cell.length_a   1.000
_cell.length_b   1.000
_cell.length_c   1.000
_cell.angle_alpha   90.00
_cell.angle_beta   90.00
_cell.angle_gamma   90.00
#
_symmetry.space_group_name_H-M   'P 1'
#
loop_
_entity.id
_entity.type
_entity.pdbx_description
1 polymer ?
#
loop_
_entity_poly.entity_id
_entity_poly.type
_entity_poly.pdbx_seq_one_letter_code
_entity_poly.pdbx_strand_id
1 'polypeptide(L)'
;MARFPKPPEGSWTQHYPELGTGPVSYEDSISPEIYGLEREAIFKRAWLNVGRVEQLPRKGSYFTKELKVANTSIILVRTTSGEIKAYHNICRHRGNKLVWHDMPLEETSGVCRQFTCKYHGWRYDLDGNLRFVQQEEEFFDLDKSRYGLVSVHCDVWEGFIFVNLAKAPEQSLREFLGPMITDLEGYPFDQLTSRFYYRSEVKANWKLYLDAFQEFYHAPVLHANQSPTAYSKAAAEAGFEAPHYRVEGPHRLVSTSGVRAWEMADEMRKPIDDICRSGLFGPWDKPELGEMPAGLNPAKCDPWGLDSFQLFPNFVMLFWGQGWYLTYHYWPTSHNSHVFEGTLYFPQPRTARERIAQELAAVSFKEYGLQDANTLEATQSMIESRVLDRFVLCDQEVLIRHLHKETAAWIEDYQQRVAARV
;
A
#
# COMPACT_ATOMS: atom_id res chain seq x y z
N MET A 1 1.71 -17.45 29.88
CA MET A 1 2.71 -16.38 30.09
C MET A 1 2.96 -15.73 28.75
N ALA A 2 3.18 -14.41 28.71
CA ALA A 2 3.50 -13.71 27.46
C ALA A 2 4.84 -14.22 26.89
N ARG A 3 4.90 -14.43 25.58
CA ARG A 3 6.11 -14.86 24.85
C ARG A 3 7.08 -13.73 24.60
N PHE A 4 6.54 -12.53 24.44
CA PHE A 4 7.30 -11.33 24.18
C PHE A 4 7.06 -10.29 25.29
N PRO A 5 8.03 -9.40 25.53
CA PRO A 5 7.83 -8.30 26.48
C PRO A 5 6.58 -7.51 26.11
N LYS A 6 5.67 -7.34 27.07
CA LYS A 6 4.56 -6.40 26.96
C LYS A 6 5.03 -4.99 27.30
N PRO A 7 4.28 -3.95 26.90
CA PRO A 7 4.51 -2.60 27.38
C PRO A 7 4.49 -2.54 28.92
N PRO A 8 5.19 -1.57 29.54
CA PRO A 8 5.21 -1.40 31.00
C PRO A 8 3.81 -1.31 31.64
N GLU A 9 2.83 -0.82 30.88
CA GLU A 9 1.44 -0.66 31.33
C GLU A 9 0.68 -2.01 31.42
N GLY A 10 1.14 -3.05 30.71
CA GLY A 10 0.61 -4.42 30.76
C GLY A 10 0.08 -4.95 29.43
N SER A 11 -0.70 -4.16 28.70
CA SER A 11 -1.27 -4.51 27.39
C SER A 11 -1.05 -3.41 26.36
N TRP A 12 -1.20 -3.72 25.07
CA TRP A 12 -1.04 -2.74 24.00
C TRP A 12 -2.16 -1.70 23.99
N THR A 13 -3.38 -2.10 24.34
CA THR A 13 -4.52 -1.19 24.53
C THR A 13 -4.37 -0.30 25.77
N GLN A 14 -3.62 -0.70 26.80
CA GLN A 14 -3.25 0.16 27.92
C GLN A 14 -2.13 1.13 27.56
N HIS A 15 -1.20 0.71 26.69
CA HIS A 15 -0.14 1.56 26.16
C HIS A 15 -0.67 2.66 25.23
N TYR A 16 -1.75 2.38 24.50
CA TYR A 16 -2.48 3.32 23.64
C TYR A 16 -3.91 3.57 24.17
N PRO A 17 -4.07 4.20 25.35
CA PRO A 17 -5.36 4.32 26.03
C PRO A 17 -6.40 5.11 25.22
N GLU A 18 -5.96 6.04 24.38
CA GLU A 18 -6.79 6.82 23.47
C GLU A 18 -7.52 5.94 22.44
N LEU A 19 -7.03 4.72 22.16
CA LEU A 19 -7.69 3.76 21.27
C LEU A 19 -8.85 3.05 21.95
N GLY A 20 -8.86 2.95 23.28
CA GLY A 20 -9.93 2.37 24.08
C GLY A 20 -10.15 0.87 23.83
N THR A 21 -10.98 0.25 24.66
CA THR A 21 -11.24 -1.21 24.64
C THR A 21 -12.67 -1.58 24.29
N GLY A 22 -13.56 -0.59 24.15
CA GLY A 22 -14.96 -0.81 23.77
C GLY A 22 -15.12 -1.41 22.36
N PRO A 23 -16.32 -1.90 22.02
CA PRO A 23 -16.60 -2.39 20.68
C PRO A 23 -16.38 -1.33 19.60
N VAL A 24 -15.86 -1.76 18.44
CA VAL A 24 -15.62 -0.93 17.24
C VAL A 24 -16.79 -1.10 16.26
N SER A 25 -17.16 -0.04 15.56
CA SER A 25 -18.15 -0.09 14.50
C SER A 25 -17.46 -0.12 13.14
N TYR A 26 -18.01 -0.90 12.20
CA TYR A 26 -17.59 -0.93 10.80
C TYR A 26 -18.50 -0.10 9.89
N GLU A 27 -19.20 0.90 10.44
CA GLU A 27 -20.05 1.80 9.65
C GLU A 27 -19.26 2.48 8.53
N ASP A 28 -18.00 2.84 8.78
CA ASP A 28 -17.08 3.40 7.81
C ASP A 28 -16.67 2.43 6.69
N SER A 29 -16.93 1.13 6.85
CA SER A 29 -16.69 0.08 5.86
C SER A 29 -17.96 -0.35 5.12
N ILE A 30 -19.13 0.25 5.41
CA ILE A 30 -20.39 -0.09 4.73
C ILE A 30 -21.19 1.13 4.25
N SER A 31 -20.95 2.34 4.78
CA SER A 31 -21.71 3.53 4.40
C SER A 31 -21.18 4.17 3.10
N PRO A 32 -22.02 4.32 2.06
CA PRO A 32 -21.70 5.12 0.88
C PRO A 32 -21.44 6.60 1.21
N GLU A 33 -22.11 7.14 2.22
CA GLU A 33 -21.95 8.53 2.67
C GLU A 33 -20.58 8.75 3.31
N ILE A 34 -20.16 7.84 4.21
CA ILE A 34 -18.82 7.90 4.80
C ILE A 34 -17.75 7.70 3.72
N TYR A 35 -17.93 6.77 2.79
CA TYR A 35 -17.03 6.65 1.64
C TYR A 35 -16.92 7.96 0.85
N GLY A 36 -18.04 8.66 0.64
CA GLY A 36 -18.04 10.00 0.05
C GLY A 36 -17.15 10.99 0.80
N LEU A 37 -17.18 10.97 2.14
CA LEU A 37 -16.33 11.79 3.00
C LEU A 37 -14.86 11.36 2.93
N GLU A 38 -14.56 10.06 2.98
CA GLU A 38 -13.19 9.54 2.89
C GLU A 38 -12.47 10.01 1.62
N ARG A 39 -13.20 10.05 0.49
CA ARG A 39 -12.65 10.50 -0.79
C ARG A 39 -12.13 11.94 -0.71
N GLU A 40 -12.88 12.84 -0.09
CA GLU A 40 -12.49 14.24 0.06
C GLU A 40 -11.50 14.45 1.21
N ALA A 41 -11.79 13.86 2.36
CA ALA A 41 -11.07 14.08 3.61
C ALA A 41 -9.70 13.43 3.61
N ILE A 42 -9.58 12.23 3.02
CA ILE A 42 -8.39 11.37 3.07
C ILE A 42 -7.70 11.33 1.71
N PHE A 43 -8.32 10.69 0.69
CA PHE A 43 -7.61 10.37 -0.55
C PHE A 43 -7.25 11.58 -1.42
N LYS A 44 -8.00 12.68 -1.29
CA LYS A 44 -7.64 13.94 -1.96
C LYS A 44 -6.69 14.82 -1.15
N ARG A 45 -6.37 14.46 0.10
CA ARG A 45 -5.65 15.31 1.05
C ARG A 45 -4.33 14.70 1.54
N ALA A 46 -4.29 13.39 1.71
CA ALA A 46 -3.11 12.62 2.10
C ALA A 46 -2.13 12.46 0.93
N TRP A 47 -0.88 12.15 1.25
CA TRP A 47 0.08 11.67 0.25
C TRP A 47 -0.22 10.21 -0.09
N LEU A 48 -0.32 9.89 -1.37
CA LEU A 48 -0.61 8.55 -1.89
C LEU A 48 0.61 8.00 -2.60
N ASN A 49 1.05 6.80 -2.22
CA ASN A 49 2.05 6.09 -3.02
C ASN A 49 1.42 5.61 -4.32
N VAL A 50 2.01 5.92 -5.47
CA VAL A 50 1.45 5.59 -6.79
C VAL A 50 2.38 4.75 -7.67
N GLY A 51 3.58 4.46 -7.19
CA GLY A 51 4.54 3.65 -7.93
C GLY A 51 5.97 3.88 -7.49
N ARG A 52 6.90 3.46 -8.35
CA ARG A 52 8.34 3.61 -8.11
C ARG A 52 9.08 4.22 -9.29
N VAL A 53 10.25 4.78 -9.00
CA VAL A 53 11.12 5.44 -9.99
C VAL A 53 11.59 4.51 -11.10
N GLU A 54 11.61 3.18 -10.89
CA GLU A 54 12.00 2.21 -11.93
C GLU A 54 10.93 2.11 -13.05
N GLN A 55 9.70 2.59 -12.82
CA GLN A 55 8.69 2.75 -13.89
C GLN A 55 9.00 3.95 -14.80
N LEU A 56 9.92 4.83 -14.38
CA LEU A 56 10.35 6.03 -15.08
C LEU A 56 11.87 5.99 -15.33
N PRO A 57 12.43 4.99 -16.06
CA PRO A 57 13.87 4.74 -16.10
C PRO A 57 14.67 5.79 -16.87
N ARG A 58 14.03 6.57 -17.76
CA ARG A 58 14.71 7.56 -18.61
C ARG A 58 13.84 8.77 -18.89
N LYS A 59 14.45 9.83 -19.44
CA LYS A 59 13.73 11.04 -19.85
C LYS A 59 12.59 10.70 -20.80
N GLY A 60 11.43 11.31 -20.57
CA GLY A 60 10.22 11.07 -21.33
C GLY A 60 9.49 9.78 -20.98
N SER A 61 10.05 8.90 -20.13
CA SER A 61 9.29 7.79 -19.56
C SER A 61 8.11 8.35 -18.79
N TYR A 62 6.94 7.73 -18.96
CA TYR A 62 5.73 8.08 -18.26
C TYR A 62 4.91 6.84 -17.93
N PHE A 63 4.05 6.95 -16.92
CA PHE A 63 2.91 6.06 -16.72
C PHE A 63 1.70 6.86 -16.24
N THR A 64 0.50 6.32 -16.41
CA THR A 64 -0.73 6.90 -15.88
C THR A 64 -1.25 6.05 -14.73
N LYS A 65 -1.84 6.70 -13.72
CA LYS A 65 -2.55 6.01 -12.63
C LYS A 65 -4.01 6.45 -12.61
N GLU A 66 -4.94 5.49 -12.57
CA GLU A 66 -6.35 5.77 -12.39
C GLU A 66 -6.67 5.83 -10.90
N LEU A 67 -7.08 7.00 -10.42
CA LEU A 67 -7.46 7.23 -9.03
C LEU A 67 -8.99 7.27 -8.94
N LYS A 68 -9.63 6.10 -9.04
CA LYS A 68 -11.10 5.96 -8.98
C LYS A 68 -11.68 6.61 -7.72
N VAL A 69 -11.04 6.42 -6.58
CA VAL A 69 -11.41 7.07 -5.30
C VAL A 69 -11.47 8.60 -5.41
N ALA A 70 -10.66 9.23 -6.25
CA ALA A 70 -10.66 10.68 -6.46
C ALA A 70 -11.38 11.12 -7.75
N ASN A 71 -12.01 10.19 -8.50
CA ASN A 71 -12.58 10.41 -9.84
C ASN A 71 -11.62 11.13 -10.79
N THR A 72 -10.34 10.75 -10.77
CA THR A 72 -9.33 11.39 -11.62
C THR A 72 -8.34 10.37 -12.17
N SER A 73 -7.58 10.80 -13.16
CA SER A 73 -6.44 10.08 -13.73
C SER A 73 -5.26 11.04 -13.71
N ILE A 74 -4.07 10.53 -13.40
CA ILE A 74 -2.84 11.32 -13.37
C ILE A 74 -1.80 10.74 -14.31
N ILE A 75 -0.92 11.60 -14.81
CA ILE A 75 0.27 11.24 -15.59
C ILE A 75 1.46 11.50 -14.70
N LEU A 76 2.32 10.50 -14.53
CA LEU A 76 3.65 10.66 -13.95
C LEU A 76 4.69 10.58 -15.06
N VAL A 77 5.65 11.49 -15.06
CA VAL A 77 6.65 11.59 -16.13
C VAL A 77 8.00 12.00 -15.60
N ARG A 78 9.06 11.40 -16.15
CA ARG A 78 10.42 11.94 -15.99
C ARG A 78 10.66 13.00 -17.06
N THR A 79 10.84 14.25 -16.65
CA THR A 79 11.00 15.39 -17.55
C THR A 79 12.35 15.38 -18.28
N THR A 80 12.56 16.38 -19.13
CA THR A 80 13.85 16.60 -19.82
C THR A 80 14.98 16.96 -18.84
N SER A 81 14.67 17.63 -17.72
CA SER A 81 15.65 17.93 -16.66
C SER A 81 16.02 16.69 -15.85
N GLY A 82 15.17 15.65 -15.85
CA GLY A 82 15.36 14.41 -15.10
C GLY A 82 14.51 14.34 -13.83
N GLU A 83 13.84 15.44 -13.46
CA GLU A 83 12.84 15.50 -12.39
C GLU A 83 11.64 14.59 -12.71
N ILE A 84 10.97 14.10 -11.67
CA ILE A 84 9.68 13.42 -11.79
C ILE A 84 8.59 14.43 -11.48
N LYS A 85 7.62 14.57 -12.39
CA LYS A 85 6.45 15.44 -12.21
C LYS A 85 5.16 14.66 -12.42
N ALA A 86 4.09 15.13 -11.79
CA ALA A 86 2.76 14.60 -11.96
C ALA A 86 1.78 15.68 -12.46
N TYR A 87 0.85 15.29 -13.32
CA TYR A 87 -0.20 16.16 -13.84
C TYR A 87 -1.55 15.43 -13.86
N HIS A 88 -2.65 16.17 -13.73
CA HIS A 88 -3.95 15.60 -14.08
C HIS A 88 -3.98 15.22 -15.56
N ASN A 89 -4.46 14.01 -15.86
CA ASN A 89 -4.53 13.43 -17.20
C ASN A 89 -5.72 13.99 -18.01
N ILE A 90 -5.79 15.31 -18.11
CA ILE A 90 -6.90 16.03 -18.73
C ILE A 90 -6.36 17.15 -19.64
N CYS A 91 -6.80 17.14 -20.90
CA CYS A 91 -6.49 18.21 -21.83
C CYS A 91 -7.26 19.48 -21.46
N ARG A 92 -6.56 20.62 -21.44
CA ARG A 92 -7.10 21.93 -21.05
C ARG A 92 -8.07 22.56 -22.06
N HIS A 93 -8.23 21.98 -23.24
CA HIS A 93 -9.16 22.48 -24.27
C HIS A 93 -10.62 22.10 -23.96
N ARG A 94 -10.96 20.80 -24.08
CA ARG A 94 -12.33 20.28 -23.89
C ARG A 94 -12.38 19.08 -22.95
N GLY A 95 -11.38 18.93 -22.08
CA GLY A 95 -11.39 17.93 -21.02
C GLY A 95 -11.17 16.48 -21.45
N ASN A 96 -10.75 16.22 -22.70
CA ASN A 96 -10.45 14.84 -23.12
C ASN A 96 -9.30 14.27 -22.28
N LYS A 97 -9.36 12.96 -21.96
CA LYS A 97 -8.24 12.26 -21.34
C LYS A 97 -7.01 12.35 -22.26
N LEU A 98 -5.89 12.82 -21.72
CA LEU A 98 -4.76 13.24 -22.55
C LEU A 98 -3.93 12.05 -23.02
N VAL A 99 -3.62 11.14 -22.11
CA VAL A 99 -2.73 9.99 -22.32
C VAL A 99 -3.52 8.71 -22.07
N TRP A 100 -3.69 7.94 -23.15
CA TRP A 100 -4.31 6.61 -23.18
C TRP A 100 -3.95 5.92 -24.51
N HIS A 101 -4.05 4.59 -24.57
CA HIS A 101 -3.79 3.79 -25.79
C HIS A 101 -5.08 3.37 -26.48
N ASP A 102 -5.43 2.09 -26.46
CA ASP A 102 -6.64 1.60 -27.12
C ASP A 102 -7.88 1.81 -26.24
N MET A 103 -7.72 1.61 -24.93
CA MET A 103 -8.78 1.73 -23.94
C MET A 103 -8.60 3.00 -23.10
N PRO A 104 -9.49 4.02 -23.21
CA PRO A 104 -9.33 5.29 -22.48
C PRO A 104 -9.50 5.15 -20.97
N LEU A 105 -10.06 4.06 -20.47
CA LEU A 105 -10.29 3.84 -19.03
C LEU A 105 -9.22 2.95 -18.37
N GLU A 106 -8.20 2.55 -19.11
CA GLU A 106 -7.10 1.72 -18.61
C GLU A 106 -5.84 2.55 -18.38
N GLU A 107 -5.01 2.09 -17.44
CA GLU A 107 -3.69 2.64 -17.19
C GLU A 107 -2.76 2.31 -18.37
N THR A 108 -1.82 3.21 -18.65
CA THR A 108 -0.85 3.03 -19.73
C THR A 108 0.51 3.58 -19.34
N SER A 109 1.57 3.14 -20.04
CA SER A 109 2.93 3.61 -19.82
C SER A 109 3.71 3.59 -21.12
N GLY A 110 4.78 4.37 -21.18
CA GLY A 110 5.62 4.43 -22.37
C GLY A 110 6.69 5.49 -22.28
N VAL A 111 7.17 5.93 -23.45
CA VAL A 111 8.14 7.01 -23.58
C VAL A 111 7.66 7.99 -24.65
N CYS A 112 7.68 9.28 -24.35
CA CYS A 112 7.31 10.33 -25.30
C CYS A 112 8.24 11.55 -25.19
N ARG A 113 8.22 12.41 -26.21
CA ARG A 113 8.91 13.72 -26.19
C ARG A 113 7.98 14.86 -25.76
N GLN A 114 6.68 14.65 -25.88
CA GLN A 114 5.59 15.57 -25.56
C GLN A 114 4.29 14.76 -25.49
N PHE A 115 3.28 15.28 -24.78
CA PHE A 115 1.94 14.71 -24.76
C PHE A 115 1.08 15.37 -25.85
N THR A 116 0.37 14.58 -26.64
CA THR A 116 -0.50 15.08 -27.72
C THR A 116 -1.92 14.61 -27.50
N CYS A 117 -2.85 15.55 -27.33
CA CYS A 117 -4.26 15.23 -27.18
C CYS A 117 -4.81 14.62 -28.48
N LYS A 118 -5.32 13.39 -28.39
CA LYS A 118 -5.90 12.65 -29.52
C LYS A 118 -7.17 13.29 -30.11
N TYR A 119 -7.77 14.29 -29.44
CA TYR A 119 -9.00 14.92 -29.93
C TYR A 119 -8.72 16.02 -30.96
N HIS A 120 -7.97 17.06 -30.59
CA HIS A 120 -7.74 18.24 -31.43
C HIS A 120 -6.24 18.58 -31.57
N GLY A 121 -5.35 17.67 -31.19
CA GLY A 121 -3.92 17.83 -31.42
C GLY A 121 -3.21 18.87 -30.56
N TRP A 122 -3.80 19.38 -29.47
CA TRP A 122 -3.09 20.23 -28.50
C TRP A 122 -1.90 19.46 -27.91
N ARG A 123 -0.72 20.09 -27.86
CA ARG A 123 0.53 19.44 -27.41
C ARG A 123 1.12 20.13 -26.20
N TYR A 124 1.53 19.32 -25.24
CA TYR A 124 2.17 19.76 -23.99
C TYR A 124 3.57 19.16 -23.91
N ASP A 125 4.57 19.95 -23.52
CA ASP A 125 5.88 19.39 -23.21
C ASP A 125 5.86 18.56 -21.91
N LEU A 126 6.99 17.96 -21.57
CA LEU A 126 7.11 17.11 -20.38
C LEU A 126 7.06 17.92 -19.07
N ASP A 127 7.26 19.24 -19.15
CA ASP A 127 7.08 20.20 -18.06
C ASP A 127 5.64 20.72 -17.97
N GLY A 128 4.72 20.15 -18.76
CA GLY A 128 3.30 20.46 -18.74
C GLY A 128 2.91 21.73 -19.50
N ASN A 129 3.84 22.43 -20.14
CA ASN A 129 3.54 23.68 -20.84
C ASN A 129 2.83 23.41 -22.16
N LEU A 130 1.78 24.17 -22.47
CA LEU A 130 1.12 24.12 -23.78
C LEU A 130 2.04 24.71 -24.86
N ARG A 131 2.48 23.88 -25.81
CA ARG A 131 3.42 24.27 -26.86
C ARG A 131 2.78 24.48 -28.22
N PHE A 132 1.69 23.79 -28.50
CA PHE A 132 1.03 23.85 -29.80
C PHE A 132 -0.48 23.71 -29.68
N VAL A 133 -1.18 24.53 -30.45
CA VAL A 133 -2.63 24.56 -30.61
C VAL A 133 -2.91 24.45 -32.11
N GLN A 134 -3.80 23.55 -32.50
CA GLN A 134 -4.23 23.43 -33.89
C GLN A 134 -5.08 24.65 -34.26
N GLN A 135 -4.75 25.33 -35.36
CA GLN A 135 -5.41 26.58 -35.80
C GLN A 135 -5.48 27.62 -34.67
N GLU A 136 -4.31 27.94 -34.09
CA GLU A 136 -4.18 28.83 -32.93
C GLU A 136 -4.81 30.21 -33.19
N GLU A 137 -4.74 30.70 -34.43
CA GLU A 137 -5.31 31.97 -34.90
C GLU A 137 -6.85 32.07 -34.81
N GLU A 138 -7.57 30.95 -34.73
CA GLU A 138 -9.04 30.92 -34.58
C GLU A 138 -9.49 31.10 -33.12
N PHE A 139 -8.57 31.11 -32.16
CA PHE A 139 -8.89 31.33 -30.76
C PHE A 139 -8.79 32.82 -30.39
N PHE A 140 -9.82 33.33 -29.70
CA PHE A 140 -9.83 34.69 -29.19
C PHE A 140 -8.89 34.84 -27.99
N ASP A 141 -7.91 35.74 -28.09
CA ASP A 141 -6.99 36.14 -27.01
C ASP A 141 -6.32 34.97 -26.26
N LEU A 142 -5.95 33.89 -26.97
CA LEU A 142 -5.38 32.70 -26.35
C LEU A 142 -3.95 32.94 -25.83
N ASP A 143 -3.82 33.06 -24.51
CA ASP A 143 -2.54 33.02 -23.83
C ASP A 143 -2.20 31.59 -23.39
N LYS A 144 -1.37 30.89 -24.19
CA LYS A 144 -0.93 29.51 -23.91
C LYS A 144 -0.32 29.31 -22.51
N SER A 145 0.26 30.35 -21.91
CA SER A 145 0.86 30.24 -20.57
C SER A 145 -0.15 29.90 -19.47
N ARG A 146 -1.43 30.21 -19.70
CA ARG A 146 -2.54 29.94 -18.76
C ARG A 146 -3.17 28.55 -18.92
N TYR A 147 -2.81 27.83 -19.97
CA TYR A 147 -3.41 26.56 -20.37
C TYR A 147 -2.43 25.38 -20.39
N GLY A 148 -1.36 25.44 -19.58
CA GLY A 148 -0.53 24.26 -19.27
C GLY A 148 -1.30 23.18 -18.49
N LEU A 149 -0.77 21.97 -18.41
CA LEU A 149 -1.35 20.89 -17.61
C LEU A 149 -1.45 21.29 -16.14
N VAL A 150 -2.55 20.91 -15.50
CA VAL A 150 -2.73 21.14 -14.06
C VAL A 150 -1.81 20.19 -13.30
N SER A 151 -0.86 20.74 -12.55
CA SER A 151 0.10 19.97 -11.77
C SER A 151 -0.57 19.26 -10.61
N VAL A 152 -0.04 18.09 -10.27
CA VAL A 152 -0.32 17.35 -9.05
C VAL A 152 0.97 17.34 -8.23
N HIS A 153 0.88 17.60 -6.92
CA HIS A 153 2.07 17.60 -6.06
C HIS A 153 2.69 16.21 -6.09
N CYS A 154 4.01 16.14 -6.25
CA CYS A 154 4.72 14.88 -6.43
C CYS A 154 6.07 14.99 -5.73
N ASP A 155 6.43 13.95 -4.99
CA ASP A 155 7.70 13.85 -4.28
C ASP A 155 8.15 12.37 -4.23
N VAL A 156 9.43 12.14 -3.99
CA VAL A 156 10.05 10.81 -4.03
C VAL A 156 10.82 10.54 -2.74
N TRP A 157 10.51 9.42 -2.11
CA TRP A 157 11.22 8.91 -0.93
C TRP A 157 11.75 7.51 -1.24
N GLU A 158 13.06 7.28 -1.13
CA GLU A 158 13.68 5.95 -1.33
C GLU A 158 13.23 5.20 -2.62
N GLY A 159 13.06 5.98 -3.70
CA GLY A 159 12.59 5.48 -4.99
C GLY A 159 11.08 5.23 -5.09
N PHE A 160 10.31 5.45 -4.04
CA PHE A 160 8.85 5.43 -4.03
C PHE A 160 8.29 6.80 -4.39
N ILE A 161 7.39 6.83 -5.38
CA ILE A 161 6.78 8.06 -5.87
C ILE A 161 5.44 8.28 -5.17
N PHE A 162 5.31 9.43 -4.51
CA PHE A 162 4.08 9.86 -3.85
C PHE A 162 3.47 11.05 -4.57
N VAL A 163 2.14 11.17 -4.47
CA VAL A 163 1.39 12.32 -4.97
C VAL A 163 0.40 12.85 -3.95
N ASN A 164 0.07 14.14 -4.03
CA ASN A 164 -0.97 14.77 -3.23
C ASN A 164 -1.88 15.62 -4.13
N LEU A 165 -3.19 15.38 -4.06
CA LEU A 165 -4.20 16.01 -4.91
C LEU A 165 -4.73 17.33 -4.34
N ALA A 166 -4.37 17.69 -3.11
CA ALA A 166 -4.79 18.94 -2.51
C ALA A 166 -4.22 20.12 -3.29
N LYS A 167 -4.95 21.23 -3.34
CA LYS A 167 -4.46 22.46 -3.98
C LYS A 167 -3.11 22.90 -3.39
N ALA A 168 -2.96 22.78 -2.08
CA ALA A 168 -1.71 22.89 -1.36
C ALA A 168 -1.68 21.74 -0.32
N PRO A 169 -0.63 20.89 -0.30
CA PRO A 169 -0.46 19.87 0.72
C PRO A 169 -0.35 20.54 2.09
N GLU A 170 -0.95 19.92 3.11
CA GLU A 170 -0.93 20.45 4.48
C GLU A 170 0.45 20.32 5.13
N GLN A 171 1.27 19.40 4.62
CA GLN A 171 2.63 19.12 5.04
C GLN A 171 3.44 18.50 3.88
N SER A 172 4.76 18.57 3.97
CA SER A 172 5.67 17.90 3.03
C SER A 172 5.53 16.38 3.10
N LEU A 173 6.04 15.66 2.09
CA LEU A 173 6.07 14.19 2.12
C LEU A 173 6.86 13.70 3.34
N ARG A 174 8.02 14.30 3.62
CA ARG A 174 8.88 13.86 4.74
C ARG A 174 8.20 14.02 6.10
N GLU A 175 7.49 15.13 6.32
CA GLU A 175 6.70 15.33 7.55
C GLU A 175 5.55 14.34 7.64
N PHE A 176 4.89 14.02 6.53
CA PHE A 176 3.82 13.01 6.50
C PHE A 176 4.33 11.62 6.87
N LEU A 177 5.47 11.19 6.30
CA LEU A 177 6.05 9.87 6.56
C LEU A 177 6.49 9.70 8.02
N GLY A 178 7.06 10.74 8.62
CA GLY A 178 7.49 10.72 10.02
C GLY A 178 8.69 9.79 10.31
N PRO A 179 9.29 9.93 11.50
CA PRO A 179 10.43 9.13 11.96
C PRO A 179 10.27 7.62 11.77
N MET A 180 9.12 7.05 12.11
CA MET A 180 8.90 5.60 12.01
C MET A 180 9.16 5.06 10.60
N ILE A 181 8.84 5.84 9.57
CA ILE A 181 9.08 5.46 8.18
C ILE A 181 10.46 5.94 7.72
N THR A 182 10.89 7.15 8.06
CA THR A 182 12.21 7.65 7.63
C THR A 182 13.37 6.89 8.26
N ASP A 183 13.15 6.17 9.37
CA ASP A 183 14.13 5.25 9.96
C ASP A 183 14.38 3.99 9.09
N LEU A 184 13.65 3.83 7.98
CA LEU A 184 13.89 2.84 6.92
C LEU A 184 14.82 3.35 5.81
N GLU A 185 15.20 4.64 5.83
CA GLU A 185 16.13 5.21 4.85
C GLU A 185 17.44 4.41 4.80
N GLY A 186 17.96 4.20 3.59
CA GLY A 186 19.11 3.34 3.34
C GLY A 186 18.81 1.85 3.17
N TYR A 187 17.56 1.40 3.28
CA TYR A 187 17.21 0.04 2.84
C TYR A 187 17.50 -0.11 1.34
N PRO A 188 18.10 -1.23 0.87
CA PRO A 188 18.58 -1.38 -0.51
C PRO A 188 17.46 -1.69 -1.51
N PHE A 189 16.41 -0.87 -1.56
CA PHE A 189 15.25 -1.08 -2.44
C PHE A 189 15.64 -1.24 -3.92
N ASP A 190 16.65 -0.51 -4.36
CA ASP A 190 17.16 -0.51 -5.74
C ASP A 190 17.89 -1.81 -6.13
N GLN A 191 18.33 -2.61 -5.16
CA GLN A 191 18.96 -3.90 -5.40
C GLN A 191 17.93 -5.04 -5.61
N LEU A 192 16.70 -4.87 -5.12
CA LEU A 192 15.65 -5.89 -5.13
C LEU A 192 14.78 -5.76 -6.39
N THR A 193 15.37 -6.04 -7.55
CA THR A 193 14.77 -5.79 -8.87
C THR A 193 14.03 -6.98 -9.50
N SER A 194 14.12 -8.18 -8.91
CA SER A 194 13.30 -9.33 -9.29
C SER A 194 11.92 -9.18 -8.66
N ARG A 195 10.89 -8.98 -9.49
CA ARG A 195 9.56 -8.57 -9.03
C ARG A 195 8.47 -9.54 -9.46
N PHE A 196 7.55 -9.81 -8.54
CA PHE A 196 6.31 -10.53 -8.80
C PHE A 196 5.14 -9.62 -8.45
N TYR A 197 4.28 -9.34 -9.43
CA TYR A 197 3.15 -8.43 -9.28
C TYR A 197 1.84 -9.20 -9.38
N TYR A 198 0.93 -8.89 -8.46
CA TYR A 198 -0.42 -9.42 -8.40
C TYR A 198 -1.40 -8.27 -8.30
N ARG A 199 -2.55 -8.41 -8.97
CA ARG A 199 -3.67 -7.48 -8.91
C ARG A 199 -4.95 -8.27 -8.74
N SER A 200 -5.81 -7.82 -7.83
CA SER A 200 -7.15 -8.38 -7.65
C SER A 200 -8.18 -7.27 -7.48
N GLU A 201 -9.40 -7.56 -7.90
CA GLU A 201 -10.58 -6.77 -7.55
C GLU A 201 -11.30 -7.50 -6.44
N VAL A 202 -11.43 -6.86 -5.28
CA VAL A 202 -11.96 -7.46 -4.06
C VAL A 202 -13.26 -6.77 -3.69
N LYS A 203 -14.30 -7.56 -3.44
CA LYS A 203 -15.64 -7.10 -3.03
C LYS A 203 -15.74 -6.90 -1.52
N ALA A 204 -14.76 -6.18 -0.98
CA ALA A 204 -14.74 -5.72 0.40
C ALA A 204 -14.23 -4.27 0.46
N ASN A 205 -14.61 -3.54 1.50
CA ASN A 205 -14.02 -2.23 1.78
C ASN A 205 -12.50 -2.36 1.95
N TRP A 206 -11.77 -1.34 1.50
CA TRP A 206 -10.31 -1.30 1.57
C TRP A 206 -9.76 -1.43 3.00
N LYS A 207 -10.48 -0.88 3.99
CA LYS A 207 -10.08 -0.93 5.41
C LYS A 207 -10.15 -2.36 5.96
N LEU A 208 -11.21 -3.10 5.64
CA LEU A 208 -11.34 -4.51 6.08
C LEU A 208 -10.21 -5.38 5.53
N TYR A 209 -9.77 -5.11 4.30
CA TYR A 209 -8.61 -5.81 3.76
C TYR A 209 -7.32 -5.37 4.42
N LEU A 210 -7.18 -4.08 4.70
CA LEU A 210 -6.03 -3.57 5.42
C LEU A 210 -5.95 -4.14 6.85
N ASP A 211 -7.08 -4.35 7.53
CA ASP A 211 -7.16 -4.95 8.87
C ASP A 211 -6.42 -6.29 8.94
N ALA A 212 -6.64 -7.17 7.96
CA ALA A 212 -5.99 -8.49 7.88
C ALA A 212 -4.46 -8.44 7.74
N PHE A 213 -3.86 -7.28 7.43
CA PHE A 213 -2.39 -7.12 7.36
C PHE A 213 -1.83 -6.25 8.49
N GLN A 214 -2.69 -5.89 9.45
CA GLN A 214 -2.36 -5.15 10.69
C GLN A 214 -2.40 -6.03 11.94
N GLU A 215 -2.94 -7.23 11.83
CA GLU A 215 -2.89 -8.28 12.84
C GLU A 215 -2.56 -9.62 12.17
N PHE A 216 -2.16 -10.60 12.98
CA PHE A 216 -1.93 -11.98 12.54
C PHE A 216 -2.62 -12.98 13.47
N TYR A 217 -3.65 -12.52 14.18
CA TYR A 217 -4.49 -13.33 15.05
C TYR A 217 -5.28 -14.37 14.25
N HIS A 218 -5.73 -14.03 13.04
CA HIS A 218 -6.41 -14.97 12.15
C HIS A 218 -5.48 -16.05 11.57
N ALA A 219 -4.17 -15.76 11.44
CA ALA A 219 -3.25 -16.55 10.63
C ALA A 219 -3.16 -18.04 11.04
N PRO A 220 -3.10 -18.41 12.34
CA PRO A 220 -3.08 -19.81 12.75
C PRO A 220 -4.35 -20.60 12.39
N VAL A 221 -5.48 -19.92 12.21
CA VAL A 221 -6.77 -20.54 11.92
C VAL A 221 -7.03 -20.55 10.41
N LEU A 222 -7.01 -19.38 9.77
CA LEU A 222 -7.37 -19.22 8.37
C LEU A 222 -6.40 -19.99 7.46
N HIS A 223 -5.09 -19.88 7.72
CA HIS A 223 -4.06 -20.45 6.86
C HIS A 223 -3.63 -21.86 7.25
N ALA A 224 -4.36 -22.53 8.15
CA ALA A 224 -3.98 -23.83 8.69
C ALA A 224 -3.79 -24.89 7.59
N ASN A 225 -4.57 -24.82 6.50
CA ASN A 225 -4.49 -25.77 5.39
C ASN A 225 -3.29 -25.53 4.44
N GLN A 226 -2.53 -24.44 4.61
CA GLN A 226 -1.33 -24.15 3.82
C GLN A 226 -0.05 -24.79 4.36
N SER A 227 -0.15 -25.42 5.52
CA SER A 227 0.97 -26.04 6.23
C SER A 227 0.62 -27.48 6.64
N PRO A 228 1.64 -28.34 6.87
CA PRO A 228 1.41 -29.70 7.34
C PRO A 228 0.62 -29.73 8.66
N THR A 229 -0.22 -30.74 8.84
CA THR A 229 -1.11 -30.87 10.00
C THR A 229 -0.39 -30.75 11.34
N ALA A 230 0.83 -31.29 11.47
CA ALA A 230 1.62 -31.20 12.69
C ALA A 230 1.99 -29.75 13.03
N TYR A 231 2.44 -28.98 12.03
CA TYR A 231 2.72 -27.56 12.19
C TYR A 231 1.46 -26.76 12.51
N SER A 232 0.37 -26.97 11.77
CA SER A 232 -0.86 -26.18 11.94
C SER A 232 -1.49 -26.39 13.32
N LYS A 233 -1.43 -27.61 13.87
CA LYS A 233 -1.85 -27.88 15.26
C LYS A 233 -0.97 -27.13 16.27
N ALA A 234 0.35 -27.22 16.12
CA ALA A 234 1.27 -26.51 17.00
C ALA A 234 1.07 -24.98 16.93
N ALA A 235 0.85 -24.43 15.74
CA ALA A 235 0.57 -23.02 15.52
C ALA A 235 -0.76 -22.58 16.16
N ALA A 236 -1.81 -23.39 16.04
CA ALA A 236 -3.11 -23.10 16.66
C ALA A 236 -3.07 -23.17 18.19
N GLU A 237 -2.41 -24.18 18.77
CA GLU A 237 -2.18 -24.27 20.22
C GLU A 237 -1.33 -23.11 20.73
N ALA A 238 -0.36 -22.70 19.91
CA ALA A 238 0.47 -21.56 20.22
C ALA A 238 -0.31 -20.24 20.17
N GLY A 239 -1.19 -20.06 19.17
CA GLY A 239 -1.78 -18.77 18.86
C GLY A 239 -0.74 -17.74 18.42
N PHE A 240 -1.23 -16.57 18.03
CA PHE A 240 -0.40 -15.41 17.69
C PHE A 240 -0.07 -14.59 18.94
N GLU A 241 1.14 -14.04 19.00
CA GLU A 241 1.52 -12.96 19.91
C GLU A 241 2.51 -12.04 19.19
N ALA A 242 2.12 -10.81 18.87
CA ALA A 242 3.04 -9.85 18.25
C ALA A 242 4.15 -9.43 19.24
N PRO A 243 5.42 -9.45 18.81
CA PRO A 243 6.52 -8.90 19.60
C PRO A 243 6.44 -7.39 19.82
N HIS A 244 5.85 -6.63 18.88
CA HIS A 244 5.83 -5.18 18.95
C HIS A 244 4.70 -4.59 18.10
N TYR A 245 4.07 -3.54 18.63
CA TYR A 245 3.24 -2.61 17.87
C TYR A 245 3.78 -1.19 18.07
N ARG A 246 3.66 -0.36 17.03
CA ARG A 246 3.92 1.07 17.09
C ARG A 246 2.86 1.83 16.31
N VAL A 247 2.38 2.92 16.90
CA VAL A 247 1.52 3.91 16.25
C VAL A 247 2.27 5.23 16.19
N GLU A 248 2.27 5.89 15.03
CA GLU A 248 2.88 7.22 14.87
C GLU A 248 2.09 8.04 13.84
N GLY A 249 1.40 9.07 14.31
CA GLY A 249 0.46 9.83 13.49
C GLY A 249 -0.54 8.88 12.81
N PRO A 250 -0.81 9.02 11.51
CA PRO A 250 -1.76 8.15 10.82
C PRO A 250 -1.21 6.74 10.52
N HIS A 251 0.09 6.54 10.72
CA HIS A 251 0.82 5.34 10.35
C HIS A 251 0.93 4.38 11.52
N ARG A 252 1.21 3.11 11.20
CA ARG A 252 1.44 2.09 12.23
C ARG A 252 2.34 0.95 11.75
N LEU A 253 2.77 0.15 12.70
CA LEU A 253 3.69 -0.97 12.51
C LEU A 253 3.30 -2.12 13.44
N VAL A 254 3.36 -3.34 12.91
CA VAL A 254 3.38 -4.58 13.68
C VAL A 254 4.59 -5.41 13.28
N SER A 255 5.32 -5.91 14.28
CA SER A 255 6.36 -6.93 14.09
C SER A 255 5.78 -8.32 14.33
N THR A 256 6.34 -9.33 13.68
CA THR A 256 6.04 -10.74 13.94
C THR A 256 7.31 -11.52 14.26
N SER A 257 7.15 -12.59 15.05
CA SER A 257 8.20 -13.59 15.16
C SER A 257 8.19 -14.50 13.94
N GLY A 258 9.38 -14.95 13.56
CA GLY A 258 9.60 -15.77 12.39
C GLY A 258 9.60 -17.25 12.70
N VAL A 259 9.88 -18.03 11.66
CA VAL A 259 10.09 -19.46 11.74
C VAL A 259 11.36 -19.81 10.98
N ARG A 260 12.24 -20.59 11.60
CA ARG A 260 13.35 -21.25 10.90
C ARG A 260 12.89 -22.60 10.41
N ALA A 261 12.28 -22.63 9.22
CA ALA A 261 11.63 -23.83 8.69
C ALA A 261 12.59 -25.03 8.65
N TRP A 262 13.86 -24.80 8.30
CA TRP A 262 14.92 -25.80 8.24
C TRP A 262 15.30 -26.42 9.60
N GLU A 263 14.89 -25.83 10.73
CA GLU A 263 15.13 -26.38 12.09
C GLU A 263 13.96 -27.24 12.58
N MET A 264 12.85 -27.28 11.86
CA MET A 264 11.65 -28.02 12.26
C MET A 264 11.82 -29.55 12.10
N ALA A 265 10.87 -30.31 12.64
CA ALA A 265 10.76 -31.73 12.29
C ALA A 265 10.29 -31.90 10.84
N ASP A 266 10.68 -32.98 10.17
CA ASP A 266 10.30 -33.25 8.77
C ASP A 266 8.78 -33.25 8.57
N GLU A 267 8.02 -33.78 9.53
CA GLU A 267 6.54 -33.81 9.50
C GLU A 267 5.87 -32.44 9.61
N MET A 268 6.63 -31.40 9.99
CA MET A 268 6.18 -30.01 10.06
C MET A 268 6.54 -29.21 8.81
N ARG A 269 7.29 -29.78 7.87
CA ARG A 269 7.68 -29.14 6.61
C ARG A 269 6.95 -29.73 5.41
N LYS A 270 6.75 -28.91 4.37
CA LYS A 270 6.30 -29.41 3.08
C LYS A 270 7.51 -29.93 2.30
N PRO A 271 7.44 -31.10 1.64
CA PRO A 271 8.56 -31.60 0.83
C PRO A 271 9.03 -30.61 -0.25
N ILE A 272 8.11 -29.80 -0.80
CA ILE A 272 8.47 -28.78 -1.78
C ILE A 272 9.31 -27.65 -1.16
N ASP A 273 9.08 -27.32 0.12
CA ASP A 273 9.84 -26.29 0.82
C ASP A 273 11.30 -26.74 0.99
N ASP A 274 11.54 -28.02 1.30
CA ASP A 274 12.88 -28.63 1.38
C ASP A 274 13.60 -28.63 0.02
N ILE A 275 12.90 -29.05 -1.04
CA ILE A 275 13.48 -29.14 -2.38
C ILE A 275 13.87 -27.76 -2.91
N CYS A 276 12.98 -26.78 -2.74
CA CYS A 276 13.16 -25.42 -3.23
C CYS A 276 13.94 -24.53 -2.26
N ARG A 277 14.13 -24.96 -1.01
CA ARG A 277 14.68 -24.16 0.10
C ARG A 277 13.96 -22.82 0.23
N SER A 278 12.63 -22.85 0.25
CA SER A 278 11.78 -21.67 0.30
C SER A 278 10.39 -22.01 0.85
N GLY A 279 9.63 -21.01 1.28
CA GLY A 279 8.26 -21.21 1.78
C GLY A 279 7.57 -19.87 2.08
N LEU A 280 6.68 -19.87 3.08
CA LEU A 280 5.90 -18.68 3.49
C LEU A 280 6.80 -17.47 3.81
N PHE A 281 7.88 -17.68 4.56
CA PHE A 281 8.80 -16.61 4.95
C PHE A 281 9.82 -16.24 3.85
N GLY A 282 9.70 -16.84 2.67
CA GLY A 282 10.59 -16.66 1.54
C GLY A 282 11.70 -17.70 1.41
N PRO A 283 12.67 -17.46 0.50
CA PRO A 283 13.86 -18.28 0.36
C PRO A 283 14.64 -18.40 1.67
N TRP A 284 15.19 -19.57 1.96
CA TRP A 284 15.97 -19.82 3.18
C TRP A 284 17.37 -19.24 3.13
N ASP A 285 17.91 -19.08 1.92
CA ASP A 285 19.23 -18.52 1.69
C ASP A 285 19.11 -16.99 1.66
N LYS A 286 19.46 -16.36 2.79
CA LYS A 286 19.39 -14.91 2.97
C LYS A 286 20.41 -14.20 2.05
N PRO A 287 20.00 -13.17 1.29
CA PRO A 287 20.92 -12.40 0.47
C PRO A 287 21.81 -11.48 1.31
N GLU A 288 22.99 -11.17 0.77
CA GLU A 288 23.90 -10.16 1.31
C GLU A 288 23.43 -8.78 0.89
N LEU A 289 22.72 -8.10 1.80
CA LEU A 289 22.12 -6.78 1.56
C LEU A 289 22.80 -5.64 2.35
N GLY A 290 23.90 -5.92 3.05
CA GLY A 290 24.58 -4.96 3.91
C GLY A 290 23.88 -4.76 5.25
N GLU A 291 24.17 -3.62 5.89
CA GLU A 291 23.56 -3.23 7.17
C GLU A 291 22.11 -2.81 6.95
N MET A 292 21.20 -3.35 7.76
CA MET A 292 19.77 -3.03 7.69
C MET A 292 19.46 -1.79 8.52
N PRO A 293 18.51 -0.93 8.10
CA PRO A 293 18.14 0.26 8.85
C PRO A 293 17.67 -0.06 10.27
N ALA A 294 17.95 0.85 11.21
CA ALA A 294 17.60 0.69 12.62
C ALA A 294 16.08 0.68 12.87
N GLY A 295 15.27 1.16 11.92
CA GLY A 295 13.81 1.07 11.98
C GLY A 295 13.27 -0.36 11.86
N LEU A 296 14.07 -1.31 11.36
CA LEU A 296 13.70 -2.72 11.23
C LEU A 296 13.98 -3.52 12.50
N ASN A 297 13.14 -4.53 12.73
CA ASN A 297 13.07 -5.38 13.91
C ASN A 297 13.16 -4.58 15.23
N PRO A 298 12.28 -3.60 15.48
CA PRO A 298 12.33 -2.81 16.71
C PRO A 298 12.16 -3.67 17.97
N ALA A 299 11.46 -4.80 17.85
CA ALA A 299 11.31 -5.79 18.91
C ALA A 299 12.61 -6.53 19.26
N LYS A 300 13.60 -6.49 18.36
CA LYS A 300 14.83 -7.32 18.40
C LYS A 300 14.50 -8.80 18.61
N CYS A 301 13.41 -9.27 17.99
CA CYS A 301 12.99 -10.67 18.13
C CYS A 301 13.88 -11.56 17.25
N ASP A 302 14.14 -12.78 17.72
CA ASP A 302 14.88 -13.81 17.00
C ASP A 302 14.21 -15.18 17.23
N PRO A 303 13.75 -15.88 16.17
CA PRO A 303 13.75 -15.45 14.77
C PRO A 303 12.84 -14.24 14.50
N TRP A 304 13.34 -13.28 13.72
CA TRP A 304 12.54 -12.18 13.18
C TRP A 304 11.77 -12.67 11.95
N GLY A 305 10.45 -12.49 11.96
CA GLY A 305 9.55 -12.91 10.88
C GLY A 305 9.44 -11.82 9.84
N LEU A 306 8.64 -10.82 10.16
CA LEU A 306 8.50 -9.62 9.36
C LEU A 306 8.18 -8.40 10.21
N ASP A 307 8.41 -7.23 9.63
CA ASP A 307 7.78 -5.98 10.05
C ASP A 307 6.83 -5.51 8.97
N SER A 308 5.59 -5.20 9.35
CA SER A 308 4.55 -4.68 8.47
C SER A 308 4.33 -3.22 8.81
N PHE A 309 4.79 -2.31 7.96
CA PHE A 309 4.58 -0.86 8.07
C PHE A 309 3.37 -0.47 7.23
N GLN A 310 2.34 0.12 7.86
CA GLN A 310 1.15 0.60 7.14
C GLN A 310 1.16 2.12 7.07
N LEU A 311 1.46 2.60 5.86
CA LEU A 311 1.47 4.00 5.48
C LEU A 311 0.07 4.36 4.98
N PHE A 312 -0.75 4.83 5.93
CA PHE A 312 -2.09 5.34 5.65
C PHE A 312 -2.06 6.39 4.51
N PRO A 313 -3.04 6.39 3.59
CA PRO A 313 -4.17 5.46 3.55
C PRO A 313 -3.93 4.22 2.69
N ASN A 314 -3.04 4.29 1.69
CA ASN A 314 -3.11 3.36 0.57
C ASN A 314 -1.91 2.43 0.41
N PHE A 315 -0.92 2.46 1.31
CA PHE A 315 0.36 1.83 1.06
C PHE A 315 0.86 1.04 2.27
N VAL A 316 1.38 -0.15 2.03
CA VAL A 316 1.93 -1.02 3.07
C VAL A 316 3.27 -1.58 2.58
N MET A 317 4.25 -1.66 3.48
CA MET A 317 5.56 -2.26 3.23
C MET A 317 5.82 -3.36 4.25
N LEU A 318 6.02 -4.59 3.79
CA LEU A 318 6.39 -5.71 4.66
C LEU A 318 7.85 -6.09 4.38
N PHE A 319 8.68 -6.02 5.41
CA PHE A 319 10.07 -6.44 5.36
C PHE A 319 10.22 -7.79 6.05
N TRP A 320 10.77 -8.76 5.34
CA TRP A 320 10.90 -10.12 5.85
C TRP A 320 12.34 -10.38 6.30
N GLY A 321 12.50 -11.09 7.41
CA GLY A 321 13.81 -11.40 7.99
C GLY A 321 14.77 -12.13 7.04
N GLN A 322 14.23 -12.76 5.98
CA GLN A 322 14.97 -13.43 4.92
C GLN A 322 15.48 -12.51 3.79
N GLY A 323 15.45 -11.18 3.97
CA GLY A 323 16.09 -10.24 3.05
C GLY A 323 15.32 -10.02 1.76
N TRP A 324 14.00 -9.91 1.88
CA TRP A 324 13.11 -9.48 0.80
C TRP A 324 12.02 -8.60 1.40
N TYR A 325 11.37 -7.80 0.56
CA TYR A 325 10.21 -7.03 0.99
C TYR A 325 9.09 -7.17 -0.02
N LEU A 326 7.90 -6.80 0.40
CA LEU A 326 6.77 -6.65 -0.49
C LEU A 326 6.07 -5.33 -0.20
N THR A 327 5.22 -4.91 -1.13
CA THR A 327 4.32 -3.79 -0.94
C THR A 327 2.89 -4.15 -1.27
N TYR A 328 1.95 -3.55 -0.56
CA TYR A 328 0.55 -3.54 -0.96
C TYR A 328 0.04 -2.14 -1.23
N HIS A 329 -0.88 -2.07 -2.20
CA HIS A 329 -1.66 -0.88 -2.47
C HIS A 329 -3.15 -1.19 -2.42
N TYR A 330 -3.87 -0.27 -1.79
CA TYR A 330 -5.32 -0.35 -1.63
C TYR A 330 -5.96 0.81 -2.36
N TRP A 331 -6.70 0.52 -3.44
CA TRP A 331 -7.33 1.53 -4.28
C TRP A 331 -8.85 1.37 -4.20
N PRO A 332 -9.55 2.14 -3.34
CA PRO A 332 -10.99 2.04 -3.21
C PRO A 332 -11.70 2.31 -4.53
N THR A 333 -12.71 1.49 -4.82
CA THR A 333 -13.56 1.65 -6.00
C THR A 333 -15.02 1.93 -5.62
N SER A 334 -15.44 1.51 -4.43
CA SER A 334 -16.70 1.88 -3.79
C SER A 334 -16.55 1.80 -2.26
N HIS A 335 -17.64 2.01 -1.52
CA HIS A 335 -17.70 1.77 -0.08
C HIS A 335 -17.51 0.29 0.31
N ASN A 336 -17.64 -0.65 -0.63
CA ASN A 336 -17.58 -2.09 -0.39
C ASN A 336 -16.73 -2.85 -1.43
N SER A 337 -15.87 -2.15 -2.15
CA SER A 337 -14.95 -2.77 -3.10
C SER A 337 -13.68 -1.94 -3.27
N HIS A 338 -12.59 -2.62 -3.60
CA HIS A 338 -11.32 -1.99 -3.94
C HIS A 338 -10.52 -2.84 -4.94
N VAL A 339 -9.53 -2.21 -5.56
CA VAL A 339 -8.44 -2.91 -6.25
C VAL A 339 -7.29 -3.07 -5.26
N PHE A 340 -6.84 -4.31 -5.09
CA PHE A 340 -5.65 -4.66 -4.34
C PHE A 340 -4.49 -4.92 -5.31
N GLU A 341 -3.33 -4.34 -5.04
CA GLU A 341 -2.10 -4.59 -5.79
C GLU A 341 -1.02 -5.04 -4.82
N GLY A 342 -0.36 -6.17 -5.10
CA GLY A 342 0.74 -6.70 -4.31
C GLY A 342 1.99 -6.88 -5.16
N THR A 343 3.13 -6.37 -4.71
CA THR A 343 4.41 -6.57 -5.39
C THR A 343 5.44 -7.14 -4.43
N LEU A 344 6.04 -8.27 -4.77
CA LEU A 344 7.16 -8.85 -4.03
C LEU A 344 8.46 -8.48 -4.72
N TYR A 345 9.47 -8.14 -3.93
CA TYR A 345 10.76 -7.66 -4.39
C TYR A 345 11.86 -8.53 -3.81
N PHE A 346 12.62 -9.16 -4.71
CA PHE A 346 13.76 -10.00 -4.38
C PHE A 346 15.00 -9.49 -5.11
N PRO A 347 16.21 -9.82 -4.63
CA PRO A 347 17.42 -9.66 -5.42
C PRO A 347 17.33 -10.42 -6.75
N GLN A 348 18.09 -9.98 -7.76
CA GLN A 348 18.16 -10.74 -9.02
C GLN A 348 18.70 -12.16 -8.76
N PRO A 349 17.97 -13.21 -9.17
CA PRO A 349 18.45 -14.56 -9.01
C PRO A 349 19.64 -14.82 -9.94
N ARG A 350 20.70 -15.40 -9.39
CA ARG A 350 21.94 -15.79 -10.07
C ARG A 350 21.89 -17.22 -10.58
N THR A 351 20.99 -18.03 -10.04
CA THR A 351 20.82 -19.44 -10.40
C THR A 351 19.35 -19.79 -10.61
N ALA A 352 19.09 -20.88 -11.34
CA ALA A 352 17.74 -21.42 -11.50
C ALA A 352 17.11 -21.80 -10.14
N ARG A 353 17.92 -22.27 -9.18
CA ARG A 353 17.45 -22.58 -7.82
C ARG A 353 16.96 -21.34 -7.10
N GLU A 354 17.75 -20.26 -7.11
CA GLU A 354 17.34 -18.98 -6.50
C GLU A 354 16.04 -18.46 -7.15
N ARG A 355 15.92 -18.57 -8.47
CA ARG A 355 14.69 -18.18 -9.18
C ARG A 355 13.48 -19.01 -8.73
N ILE A 356 13.60 -20.33 -8.68
CA ILE A 356 12.54 -21.24 -8.22
C ILE A 356 12.17 -20.97 -6.76
N ALA A 357 13.15 -20.68 -5.90
CA ALA A 357 12.90 -20.33 -4.50
C ALA A 357 12.03 -19.06 -4.39
N GLN A 358 12.35 -18.02 -5.16
CA GLN A 358 11.54 -16.80 -5.23
C GLN A 358 10.13 -17.07 -5.77
N GLU A 359 10.00 -17.90 -6.80
CA GLU A 359 8.70 -18.27 -7.38
C GLU A 359 7.81 -19.04 -6.39
N LEU A 360 8.38 -19.98 -5.62
CA LEU A 360 7.65 -20.69 -4.57
C LEU A 360 7.16 -19.72 -3.48
N ALA A 361 8.00 -18.78 -3.06
CA ALA A 361 7.62 -17.75 -2.10
C ALA A 361 6.48 -16.88 -2.64
N ALA A 362 6.58 -16.45 -3.90
CA ALA A 362 5.58 -15.59 -4.53
C ALA A 362 4.23 -16.29 -4.72
N VAL A 363 4.23 -17.55 -5.17
CA VAL A 363 3.01 -18.36 -5.28
C VAL A 363 2.42 -18.64 -3.90
N SER A 364 3.24 -18.99 -2.91
CA SER A 364 2.78 -19.19 -1.54
C SER A 364 2.09 -17.94 -1.03
N PHE A 365 2.76 -16.79 -1.12
CA PHE A 365 2.19 -15.51 -0.69
C PHE A 365 0.85 -15.19 -1.36
N LYS A 366 0.77 -15.38 -2.69
CA LYS A 366 -0.47 -15.17 -3.45
C LYS A 366 -1.62 -16.05 -2.93
N GLU A 367 -1.37 -17.31 -2.55
CA GLU A 367 -2.40 -18.19 -1.98
C GLU A 367 -2.91 -17.71 -0.61
N TYR A 368 -2.07 -17.06 0.21
CA TYR A 368 -2.49 -16.47 1.49
C TYR A 368 -3.40 -15.27 1.23
N GLY A 369 -2.98 -14.33 0.38
CA GLY A 369 -3.80 -13.18 0.03
C GLY A 369 -5.16 -13.53 -0.61
N LEU A 370 -5.26 -14.67 -1.31
CA LEU A 370 -6.55 -15.18 -1.82
C LEU A 370 -7.47 -15.70 -0.71
N GLN A 371 -6.93 -16.32 0.33
CA GLN A 371 -7.72 -16.75 1.49
C GLN A 371 -8.25 -15.55 2.28
N ASP A 372 -7.42 -14.52 2.44
CA ASP A 372 -7.81 -13.26 3.08
C ASP A 372 -8.92 -12.60 2.27
N ALA A 373 -8.74 -12.49 0.95
CA ALA A 373 -9.76 -11.91 0.07
C ALA A 373 -11.10 -12.62 0.20
N ASN A 374 -11.12 -13.96 0.12
CA ASN A 374 -12.36 -14.72 0.21
C ASN A 374 -13.06 -14.51 1.56
N THR A 375 -12.30 -14.57 2.65
CA THR A 375 -12.81 -14.41 4.01
C THR A 375 -13.38 -13.01 4.23
N LEU A 376 -12.71 -11.98 3.69
CA LEU A 376 -13.13 -10.60 3.85
C LEU A 376 -14.30 -10.20 2.96
N GLU A 377 -14.45 -10.80 1.77
CA GLU A 377 -15.69 -10.68 1.00
C GLU A 377 -16.88 -11.29 1.77
N ALA A 378 -16.67 -12.42 2.46
CA ALA A 378 -17.69 -12.99 3.32
C ALA A 378 -18.01 -12.06 4.51
N THR A 379 -16.99 -11.50 5.16
CA THR A 379 -17.15 -10.47 6.21
C THR A 379 -17.96 -9.28 5.69
N GLN A 380 -17.57 -8.68 4.55
CA GLN A 380 -18.28 -7.55 3.93
C GLN A 380 -19.76 -7.89 3.74
N SER A 381 -20.06 -9.06 3.15
CA SER A 381 -21.44 -9.49 2.87
C SER A 381 -22.31 -9.55 4.13
N MET A 382 -21.71 -9.90 5.28
CA MET A 382 -22.42 -10.04 6.54
C MET A 382 -22.53 -8.73 7.31
N ILE A 383 -21.50 -7.89 7.32
CA ILE A 383 -21.58 -6.58 7.99
C ILE A 383 -22.55 -5.63 7.27
N GLU A 384 -22.74 -5.79 5.95
CA GLU A 384 -23.75 -5.05 5.18
C GLU A 384 -25.18 -5.32 5.65
N SER A 385 -25.44 -6.47 6.28
CA SER A 385 -26.76 -6.79 6.83
C SER A 385 -27.15 -5.89 8.01
N ARG A 386 -26.18 -5.25 8.67
CA ARG A 386 -26.37 -4.41 9.87
C ARG A 386 -27.10 -5.12 11.03
N VAL A 387 -27.16 -6.45 11.01
CA VAL A 387 -27.72 -7.24 12.12
C VAL A 387 -26.91 -7.02 13.40
N LEU A 388 -25.60 -6.80 13.25
CA LEU A 388 -24.69 -6.33 14.28
C LEU A 388 -23.94 -5.10 13.74
N ASP A 389 -23.77 -4.09 14.57
CA ASP A 389 -23.12 -2.81 14.23
C ASP A 389 -21.84 -2.55 15.04
N ARG A 390 -21.52 -3.45 15.97
CA ARG A 390 -20.41 -3.35 16.92
C ARG A 390 -19.73 -4.68 17.13
N PHE A 391 -18.40 -4.67 17.06
CA PHE A 391 -17.54 -5.85 17.14
C PHE A 391 -16.49 -5.67 18.22
N VAL A 392 -16.25 -6.73 18.98
CA VAL A 392 -15.20 -6.76 20.01
C VAL A 392 -13.88 -7.11 19.37
N LEU A 393 -12.84 -6.37 19.73
CA LEU A 393 -11.46 -6.60 19.28
C LEU A 393 -10.57 -6.87 20.49
N CYS A 394 -9.68 -7.85 20.38
CA CYS A 394 -8.70 -8.20 21.39
C CYS A 394 -7.50 -7.23 21.38
N ASP A 395 -6.55 -7.44 22.30
CA ASP A 395 -5.36 -6.59 22.46
C ASP A 395 -4.42 -6.65 21.24
N GLN A 396 -4.45 -7.73 20.47
CA GLN A 396 -3.62 -7.92 19.28
C GLN A 396 -4.20 -7.29 18.01
N GLU A 397 -5.39 -6.73 18.12
CA GLU A 397 -6.11 -6.03 17.05
C GLU A 397 -6.09 -4.51 17.31
N VAL A 398 -5.11 -4.04 18.10
CA VAL A 398 -4.96 -2.62 18.47
C VAL A 398 -4.80 -1.71 17.25
N LEU A 399 -4.15 -2.20 16.18
CA LEU A 399 -3.95 -1.43 14.95
C LEU A 399 -5.22 -1.27 14.11
N ILE A 400 -6.16 -2.22 14.19
CA ILE A 400 -7.50 -2.10 13.59
C ILE A 400 -8.24 -0.94 14.29
N ARG A 401 -8.19 -0.87 15.62
CA ARG A 401 -8.77 0.25 16.38
C ARG A 401 -8.20 1.59 15.92
N HIS A 402 -6.88 1.64 15.73
CA HIS A 402 -6.22 2.83 15.22
C HIS A 402 -6.69 3.18 13.79
N LEU A 403 -6.86 2.22 12.88
CA LEU A 403 -7.34 2.48 11.52
C LEU A 403 -8.67 3.23 11.49
N HIS A 404 -9.65 2.69 12.20
CA HIS A 404 -11.01 3.22 12.18
C HIS A 404 -11.09 4.56 12.91
N LYS A 405 -10.35 4.72 14.02
CA LYS A 405 -10.26 6.03 14.71
C LYS A 405 -9.60 7.09 13.85
N GLU A 406 -8.51 6.73 13.18
CA GLU A 406 -7.80 7.69 12.33
C GLU A 406 -8.64 8.07 11.10
N THR A 407 -9.35 7.11 10.51
CA THR A 407 -10.33 7.39 9.44
C THR A 407 -11.39 8.40 9.90
N ALA A 408 -11.96 8.20 11.09
CA ALA A 408 -12.92 9.13 11.67
C ALA A 408 -12.30 10.52 11.94
N ALA A 409 -11.10 10.58 12.52
CA ALA A 409 -10.41 11.83 12.83
C ALA A 409 -10.14 12.68 11.58
N TRP A 410 -9.72 12.06 10.47
CA TRP A 410 -9.51 12.76 9.20
C TRP A 410 -10.80 13.33 8.62
N ILE A 411 -11.91 12.59 8.75
CA ILE A 411 -13.25 13.04 8.32
C ILE A 411 -13.73 14.20 9.20
N GLU A 412 -13.61 14.09 10.52
CA GLU A 412 -14.03 15.12 11.47
C GLU A 412 -13.25 16.44 11.23
N ASP A 413 -11.92 16.36 11.10
CA ASP A 413 -11.09 17.53 10.79
C ASP A 413 -11.48 18.16 9.44
N TYR A 414 -11.74 17.35 8.41
CA TYR A 414 -12.23 17.86 7.12
C TYR A 414 -13.55 18.62 7.27
N GLN A 415 -14.52 18.04 7.98
CA GLN A 415 -15.83 18.64 8.19
C GLN A 415 -15.72 19.96 8.96
N GLN A 416 -14.89 20.02 10.01
CA GLN A 416 -14.63 21.25 10.76
C GLN A 416 -14.03 22.34 9.87
N ARG A 417 -13.09 22.00 8.98
CA ARG A 417 -12.49 22.95 8.03
C ARG A 417 -13.48 23.46 6.99
N VAL A 418 -14.35 22.58 6.49
CA VAL A 418 -15.40 22.99 5.55
C VAL A 418 -16.39 23.92 6.24
N ALA A 419 -16.83 23.58 7.46
CA ALA A 419 -17.72 24.43 8.24
C ALA A 419 -17.11 25.80 8.55
N ALA A 420 -15.80 25.90 8.78
CA ALA A 420 -15.10 27.16 9.02
C ALA A 420 -14.93 28.07 7.78
N ARG A 421 -15.19 27.54 6.57
CA ARG A 421 -15.11 28.29 5.30
C ARG A 421 -16.46 28.82 4.82
N VAL A 422 -17.55 28.35 5.41
CA VAL A 422 -18.93 28.81 5.19
C VAL A 422 -19.25 29.89 6.20
#